data_AF-A0A1Q9S2R8-F1
#
_entry.id   AF-A0A1Q9S2R8-F1
#
_cell.length_a   1.000
_cell.length_b   1.000
_cell.length_c   1.000
_cell.angle_alpha   90.00
_cell.angle_beta   90.00
_cell.angle_gamma   90.00
#
_symmetry.space_group_name_H-M   'P 1'
#
loop_
_entity.id
_entity.type
_entity.pdbx_description
1 polymer ?
#
loop_
_entity_poly.entity_id
_entity_poly.type
_entity_poly.pdbx_seq_one_letter_code
_entity_poly.pdbx_strand_id
1 'polypeptide(L)'
;MRTGAGEDVRPCAGEGEEDVRGEVSATGCDVLIVGGGPAGCILANRLSADPSVRVLVLEAGGPDHWWDLRIQLPLAMGFPVGHRSFDWRYESEPEPGLGSRKLHHPRGKVLGGSSSINGMLYERGHRASYDRWADEAESPEWDYAHCEPYFRRLEGCVGEPRGTGRGRSGPQALQRGPADGPIFDAFFEAAQQAGYKVVPDATTTRRRASPRWIRRCGAASVPRPRSRTCTRWRTGRTWRSAATPRSARSCSRARVRGGPVPGQERGDAHVRASETILSAGAIATPQILQLSGVGDGEHLRGLGIPVVHHLPGVGERLQEHLAVHIQHRCIQPVSMSDIRNKAKWPGVVLDALVFGKGPGTRNPMQAGGFVRSDVAEGSEPDLMYLLAPLAMNSSDESVEVSAHGYQMHVGVMRSESRGSVKIASPVPAVHPKIVANFLSDPKDRDRWINAVERGRHLLGQPAFRHLDGGETLPGPGVRTGEEIMAWVRRTGRVGYHPSCTAAMGRGEMAVVDPDTMRVHGLDGLRVVDASVMPSLTNANTLAPTMMIAEKSADIMLGNAPLPPNRPERPRLVPAPEKPVVVSDVQRPASALPSGAALFAETKQTT
;
A
#
# COMPACT_ATOMS: atom_id res chain seq x y z
N MET A 1 90.67 -18.77 -20.73
CA MET A 1 90.08 -18.09 -21.91
C MET A 1 88.63 -18.54 -22.04
N ARG A 2 87.71 -17.55 -22.10
CA ARG A 2 86.33 -17.66 -22.60
C ARG A 2 86.32 -18.32 -23.99
N THR A 3 85.32 -18.99 -24.54
CA THR A 3 83.95 -19.45 -24.18
C THR A 3 83.50 -20.31 -25.39
N GLY A 4 82.90 -21.48 -25.19
CA GLY A 4 82.20 -22.27 -26.23
C GLY A 4 80.79 -21.71 -26.49
N ALA A 5 80.29 -21.68 -27.73
CA ALA A 5 79.66 -22.81 -28.47
C ALA A 5 78.44 -23.38 -27.71
N GLY A 6 77.23 -23.48 -28.24
CA GLY A 6 76.66 -23.15 -29.54
C GLY A 6 75.16 -23.49 -29.53
N GLU A 7 74.46 -22.98 -30.54
CA GLU A 7 73.20 -23.43 -31.15
C GLU A 7 71.83 -23.35 -30.44
N ASP A 8 70.90 -22.86 -31.27
CA ASP A 8 69.52 -23.27 -31.49
C ASP A 8 68.34 -22.76 -30.64
N VAL A 9 67.21 -22.71 -31.36
CA VAL A 9 66.11 -21.75 -31.25
C VAL A 9 64.80 -22.44 -30.81
N ARG A 10 64.09 -21.74 -29.89
CA ARG A 10 62.72 -21.91 -29.31
C ARG A 10 62.60 -22.76 -28.03
N PRO A 11 61.67 -22.50 -27.08
CA PRO A 11 60.47 -21.64 -27.15
C PRO A 11 60.21 -20.70 -25.94
N CYS A 12 59.13 -19.92 -26.04
CA CYS A 12 58.53 -19.07 -25.02
C CYS A 12 58.22 -19.79 -23.69
N ALA A 13 58.56 -19.17 -22.57
CA ALA A 13 57.91 -19.39 -21.28
C ALA A 13 58.05 -18.15 -20.38
N GLY A 14 56.89 -17.61 -20.00
CA GLY A 14 56.61 -17.07 -18.66
C GLY A 14 57.27 -15.76 -18.25
N GLU A 15 56.54 -14.65 -18.41
CA GLU A 15 56.53 -13.59 -17.40
C GLU A 15 55.08 -13.22 -17.12
N GLY A 16 54.72 -13.26 -15.84
CA GLY A 16 53.36 -13.08 -15.36
C GLY A 16 52.92 -11.63 -15.44
N GLU A 17 51.75 -11.40 -16.05
CA GLU A 17 51.00 -10.18 -15.87
C GLU A 17 50.31 -10.22 -14.49
N GLU A 18 50.79 -9.39 -13.58
CA GLU A 18 50.07 -9.01 -12.37
C GLU A 18 48.74 -8.35 -12.78
N ASP A 19 47.63 -9.07 -12.60
CA ASP A 19 46.26 -8.56 -12.76
C ASP A 19 45.99 -7.56 -11.61
N VAL A 20 46.36 -6.29 -11.82
CA VAL A 20 46.02 -5.16 -10.95
C VAL A 20 44.52 -4.87 -11.08
N ARG A 21 43.69 -5.74 -10.48
CA ARG A 21 42.31 -5.40 -10.16
C ARG A 21 42.29 -4.78 -8.78
N GLY A 22 42.14 -3.47 -8.73
CA GLY A 22 41.90 -2.73 -7.49
C GLY A 22 40.75 -3.35 -6.70
N GLU A 23 41.08 -4.09 -5.64
CA GLU A 23 40.13 -4.50 -4.61
C GLU A 23 39.60 -3.25 -3.91
N VAL A 24 38.38 -2.85 -4.25
CA VAL A 24 37.62 -1.90 -3.44
C VAL A 24 37.36 -2.58 -2.09
N SER A 25 37.96 -2.03 -1.03
CA SER A 25 37.90 -2.52 0.34
C SER A 25 36.48 -2.93 0.75
N ALA A 26 36.32 -4.17 1.23
CA ALA A 26 35.07 -4.70 1.73
C ALA A 26 34.63 -3.96 3.01
N THR A 27 33.84 -2.89 2.88
CA THR A 27 33.15 -2.29 4.03
C THR A 27 32.05 -3.25 4.49
N GLY A 28 32.32 -4.02 5.54
CA GLY A 28 31.32 -4.85 6.20
C GLY A 28 30.33 -4.00 6.99
N CYS A 29 29.06 -4.38 6.96
CA CYS A 29 27.99 -3.83 7.82
C CYS A 29 27.29 -4.98 8.55
N ASP A 30 26.52 -4.68 9.57
CA ASP A 30 25.83 -5.70 10.34
C ASP A 30 24.46 -6.00 9.70
N VAL A 31 23.77 -4.95 9.25
CA VAL A 31 22.51 -5.03 8.51
C VAL A 31 22.60 -4.29 7.18
N LEU A 32 22.25 -4.99 6.10
CA LEU A 32 22.10 -4.42 4.76
C LEU A 32 20.62 -4.33 4.39
N ILE A 33 20.12 -3.14 4.10
CA ILE A 33 18.75 -2.92 3.61
C ILE A 33 18.81 -2.57 2.12
N VAL A 34 18.16 -3.36 1.29
CA VAL A 34 18.07 -3.13 -0.17
C VAL A 34 16.72 -2.50 -0.49
N GLY A 35 16.74 -1.21 -0.82
CA GLY A 35 15.55 -0.39 -1.06
C GLY A 35 15.31 0.62 0.07
N GLY A 36 15.39 1.90 -0.26
CA GLY A 36 15.10 3.04 0.61
C GLY A 36 13.65 3.53 0.48
N GLY A 37 12.70 2.61 0.27
CA GLY A 37 11.26 2.90 0.31
C GLY A 37 10.74 3.09 1.74
N PRO A 38 9.40 3.19 1.93
CA PRO A 38 8.81 3.42 3.26
C PRO A 38 9.25 2.38 4.29
N ALA A 39 9.22 1.10 3.91
CA ALA A 39 9.66 0.01 4.78
C ALA A 39 11.16 0.09 5.11
N GLY A 40 12.00 0.29 4.08
CA GLY A 40 13.45 0.40 4.26
C GLY A 40 13.85 1.60 5.14
N CYS A 41 13.18 2.74 5.00
CA CYS A 41 13.42 3.90 5.87
C CYS A 41 13.03 3.64 7.32
N ILE A 42 11.91 2.95 7.58
CA ILE A 42 11.49 2.57 8.94
C ILE A 42 12.48 1.58 9.55
N LEU A 43 12.87 0.53 8.82
CA LEU A 43 13.84 -0.44 9.30
C LEU A 43 15.20 0.21 9.58
N ALA A 44 15.68 1.06 8.68
CA ALA A 44 16.92 1.79 8.88
C ALA A 44 16.87 2.62 10.16
N ASN A 45 15.75 3.30 10.42
CA ASN A 45 15.52 4.03 11.66
C ASN A 45 15.61 3.14 12.89
N ARG A 46 14.76 2.11 12.94
CA ARG A 46 14.60 1.28 14.14
C ARG A 46 15.86 0.48 14.44
N LEU A 47 16.50 -0.11 13.43
CA LEU A 47 17.67 -0.96 13.60
C LEU A 47 18.96 -0.17 13.86
N SER A 48 19.04 1.11 13.46
CA SER A 48 20.17 1.99 13.79
C SER A 48 19.98 2.80 15.07
N ALA A 49 18.89 2.58 15.81
CA ALA A 49 18.66 3.24 17.08
C ALA A 49 19.73 2.85 18.12
N ASP A 50 20.24 1.61 18.05
CA ASP A 50 21.46 1.21 18.73
C ASP A 50 22.68 1.63 17.89
N PRO A 51 23.52 2.55 18.39
CA PRO A 51 24.69 3.03 17.66
C PRO A 51 25.77 1.96 17.43
N SER A 52 25.70 0.81 18.11
CA SER A 52 26.60 -0.33 17.88
C SER A 52 26.26 -1.11 16.60
N VAL A 53 25.04 -0.98 16.08
CA VAL A 53 24.59 -1.68 14.87
C VAL A 53 24.87 -0.83 13.64
N ARG A 54 25.72 -1.32 12.73
CA ARG A 54 26.01 -0.64 11.46
C ARG A 54 25.00 -1.06 10.41
N VAL A 55 24.09 -0.13 10.08
CA VAL A 55 23.08 -0.31 9.04
C VAL A 55 23.49 0.40 7.75
N LEU A 56 23.49 -0.32 6.63
CA LEU A 56 23.66 0.26 5.29
C LEU A 56 22.36 0.16 4.49
N VAL A 57 21.94 1.27 3.86
CA VAL A 57 20.78 1.30 2.95
C VAL A 57 21.26 1.50 1.52
N LEU A 58 20.87 0.58 0.63
CA LEU A 58 21.11 0.67 -0.81
C LEU A 58 19.85 1.14 -1.52
N GLU A 59 19.86 2.38 -2.00
CA GLU A 59 18.76 2.96 -2.78
C GLU A 59 19.25 3.30 -4.19
N ALA A 60 18.49 2.86 -5.19
CA ALA A 60 18.78 3.17 -6.58
C ALA A 60 18.15 4.48 -7.06
N GLY A 61 17.38 5.16 -6.25
CA GLY A 61 16.91 6.51 -6.48
C GLY A 61 17.97 7.58 -6.26
N GLY A 62 17.62 8.81 -6.66
CA GLY A 62 18.30 10.00 -6.15
C GLY A 62 17.88 10.30 -4.70
N PRO A 63 18.59 11.20 -4.00
CA PRO A 63 18.14 11.73 -2.72
C PRO A 63 16.84 12.52 -2.84
N ASP A 64 16.03 12.48 -1.79
CA ASP A 64 14.83 13.32 -1.62
C ASP A 64 15.24 14.67 -1.00
N HIS A 65 15.53 15.64 -1.86
CA HIS A 65 15.97 16.96 -1.43
C HIS A 65 14.80 17.83 -0.98
N TRP A 66 14.97 18.52 0.15
CA TRP A 66 13.96 19.44 0.70
C TRP A 66 13.67 20.64 -0.20
N TRP A 67 14.56 20.96 -1.15
CA TRP A 67 14.37 22.03 -2.13
C TRP A 67 13.70 21.58 -3.44
N ASP A 68 13.52 20.27 -3.65
CA ASP A 68 12.91 19.77 -4.88
C ASP A 68 11.38 19.86 -4.82
N LEU A 69 10.85 21.01 -5.25
CA LEU A 69 9.42 21.31 -5.20
C LEU A 69 8.53 20.32 -5.95
N ARG A 70 9.07 19.51 -6.87
CA ARG A 70 8.32 18.47 -7.58
C ARG A 70 7.89 17.33 -6.66
N ILE A 71 8.64 17.12 -5.57
CA ILE A 71 8.35 16.12 -4.53
C ILE A 71 7.72 16.79 -3.30
N GLN A 72 8.19 18.00 -2.95
CA GLN A 72 7.77 18.65 -1.71
C GLN A 72 6.39 19.31 -1.77
N LEU A 73 5.90 19.66 -2.97
CA LEU A 73 4.57 20.23 -3.15
C LEU A 73 3.54 19.13 -3.44
N PRO A 74 2.55 18.90 -2.57
CA PRO A 74 1.42 17.99 -2.78
C PRO A 74 0.78 18.10 -4.16
N LEU A 75 0.59 19.34 -4.61
CA LEU A 75 -0.05 19.64 -5.89
C LEU A 75 0.78 19.16 -7.09
N ALA A 76 2.09 19.04 -6.92
CA ALA A 76 3.03 18.63 -7.95
C ALA A 76 3.15 17.10 -8.09
N MET A 77 2.31 16.30 -7.40
CA MET A 77 2.37 14.82 -7.41
C MET A 77 2.36 14.19 -8.81
N GLY A 78 1.81 14.87 -9.82
CA GLY A 78 1.84 14.39 -11.21
C GLY A 78 3.19 14.54 -11.92
N PHE A 79 4.11 15.40 -11.45
CA PHE A 79 5.40 15.64 -12.09
C PHE A 79 6.39 14.47 -11.95
N PRO A 80 6.54 13.83 -10.77
CA PRO A 80 7.46 12.70 -10.63
C PRO A 80 7.01 11.44 -11.39
N VAL A 81 5.70 11.22 -11.54
CA VAL A 81 5.14 10.06 -12.22
C VAL A 81 5.50 10.09 -13.72
N GLY A 82 6.13 9.02 -14.23
CA GLY A 82 6.62 8.95 -15.61
C GLY A 82 7.98 9.63 -15.84
N HIS A 83 8.53 10.34 -14.86
CA HIS A 83 9.82 11.01 -14.99
C HIS A 83 10.98 10.07 -14.62
N ARG A 84 11.91 9.82 -15.54
CA ARG A 84 13.00 8.83 -15.40
C ARG A 84 13.85 8.94 -14.12
N SER A 85 13.98 10.15 -13.57
CA SER A 85 14.77 10.39 -12.35
C SER A 85 14.04 10.02 -11.07
N PHE A 86 12.71 9.93 -11.08
CA PHE A 86 11.87 9.67 -9.91
C PHE A 86 11.02 8.40 -10.04
N ASP A 87 10.89 7.87 -11.25
CA ASP A 87 10.06 6.72 -11.57
C ASP A 87 10.89 5.64 -12.26
N TRP A 88 10.71 4.39 -11.81
CA TRP A 88 11.22 3.19 -12.47
C TRP A 88 10.60 2.97 -13.86
N ARG A 89 9.37 3.44 -14.10
CA ARG A 89 8.64 3.32 -15.37
C ARG A 89 8.49 1.85 -15.79
N TYR A 90 8.06 1.01 -14.86
CA TYR A 90 7.66 -0.35 -15.22
C TYR A 90 6.45 -0.31 -16.14
N GLU A 91 6.34 -1.32 -16.99
CA GLU A 91 5.22 -1.53 -17.89
C GLU A 91 4.81 -3.00 -17.78
N SER A 92 3.50 -3.25 -17.76
CA SER A 92 2.99 -4.61 -17.78
C SER A 92 3.23 -5.27 -19.14
N GLU A 93 3.26 -6.60 -19.14
CA GLU A 93 2.97 -7.36 -20.34
C GLU A 93 1.50 -7.15 -20.76
N PRO A 94 1.11 -7.57 -21.98
CA PRO A 94 -0.26 -7.46 -22.43
C PRO A 94 -1.24 -8.13 -21.45
N GLU A 95 -2.12 -7.34 -20.83
CA GLU A 95 -3.09 -7.83 -19.84
C GLU A 95 -4.26 -8.54 -20.54
N PRO A 96 -4.45 -9.87 -20.37
CA PRO A 96 -5.47 -10.61 -21.12
C PRO A 96 -6.89 -10.10 -20.87
N GLY A 97 -7.22 -9.82 -19.61
CA GLY A 97 -8.55 -9.33 -19.22
C GLY A 97 -8.84 -7.88 -19.62
N LEU A 98 -7.84 -7.12 -20.08
CA LEU A 98 -7.96 -5.71 -20.47
C LEU A 98 -7.74 -5.47 -21.98
N GLY A 99 -7.96 -6.50 -22.80
CA GLY A 99 -7.82 -6.41 -24.25
C GLY A 99 -6.36 -6.28 -24.70
N SER A 100 -5.44 -6.95 -24.01
CA SER A 100 -4.01 -6.97 -24.32
C SER A 100 -3.33 -5.59 -24.23
N ARG A 101 -3.93 -4.66 -23.48
CA ARG A 101 -3.29 -3.37 -23.17
C ARG A 101 -2.08 -3.59 -22.27
N LYS A 102 -1.04 -2.80 -22.51
CA LYS A 102 0.06 -2.62 -21.57
C LYS A 102 -0.23 -1.43 -20.67
N LEU A 103 0.02 -1.58 -19.38
CA LEU A 103 -0.24 -0.56 -18.37
C LEU A 103 1.07 -0.08 -17.76
N HIS A 104 1.19 1.23 -17.54
CA HIS A 104 2.31 1.79 -16.80
C HIS A 104 2.14 1.53 -15.30
N HIS A 105 3.19 0.98 -14.68
CA HIS A 105 3.29 0.76 -13.24
C HIS A 105 4.36 1.71 -12.64
N PRO A 106 4.05 3.00 -12.47
CA PRO A 106 5.01 3.97 -11.95
C PRO A 106 5.38 3.62 -10.52
N ARG A 107 6.68 3.53 -10.19
CA ARG A 107 7.21 3.22 -8.85
C ARG A 107 8.34 4.19 -8.50
N GLY A 108 8.34 4.66 -7.25
CA GLY A 108 9.31 5.63 -6.79
C GLY A 108 10.75 5.13 -6.87
N LYS A 109 11.58 5.87 -7.58
CA LYS A 109 13.03 5.72 -7.74
C LYS A 109 13.73 6.92 -7.12
N VAL A 110 13.54 7.09 -5.82
CA VAL A 110 14.05 8.19 -5.00
C VAL A 110 14.12 7.68 -3.56
N LEU A 111 14.93 8.28 -2.70
CA LEU A 111 14.87 8.00 -1.27
C LEU A 111 13.45 8.32 -0.71
N GLY A 112 12.93 7.44 0.14
CA GLY A 112 11.50 7.38 0.48
C GLY A 112 10.67 6.52 -0.50
N GLY A 113 11.22 6.18 -1.66
CA GLY A 113 10.60 5.34 -2.67
C GLY A 113 9.26 5.89 -3.12
N SER A 114 8.26 5.01 -3.18
CA SER A 114 6.93 5.39 -3.66
C SER A 114 6.19 6.37 -2.75
N SER A 115 6.57 6.54 -1.46
CA SER A 115 5.93 7.57 -0.62
C SER A 115 6.28 9.00 -1.06
N SER A 116 7.38 9.17 -1.78
CA SER A 116 7.82 10.48 -2.29
C SER A 116 7.11 10.88 -3.59
N ILE A 117 6.35 9.98 -4.21
CA ILE A 117 5.61 10.22 -5.47
C ILE A 117 4.12 9.80 -5.37
N ASN A 118 3.61 9.57 -4.15
CA ASN A 118 2.27 9.03 -3.94
C ASN A 118 1.17 10.10 -3.99
N GLY A 119 -0.09 9.64 -3.92
CA GLY A 119 -1.25 10.50 -3.69
C GLY A 119 -1.49 10.89 -2.23
N MET A 120 -0.53 10.71 -1.32
CA MET A 120 -0.57 11.08 0.11
C MET A 120 -1.77 10.57 0.95
N LEU A 121 -2.60 9.67 0.41
CA LEU A 121 -3.71 9.04 1.13
C LEU A 121 -3.16 8.06 2.17
N TYR A 122 -3.54 8.27 3.44
CA TYR A 122 -3.19 7.38 4.53
C TYR A 122 -4.43 6.63 5.01
N GLU A 123 -4.43 5.32 4.77
CA GLU A 123 -5.55 4.46 5.09
C GLU A 123 -5.05 3.14 5.66
N ARG A 124 -5.57 2.75 6.82
CA ARG A 124 -5.21 1.46 7.43
C ARG A 124 -5.89 0.28 6.71
N GLY A 125 -6.94 0.50 5.93
CA GLY A 125 -7.83 -0.58 5.51
C GLY A 125 -8.73 -1.09 6.64
N HIS A 126 -9.56 -2.07 6.31
CA HIS A 126 -10.56 -2.67 7.18
C HIS A 126 -9.96 -3.84 7.95
N ARG A 127 -10.41 -4.03 9.19
CA ARG A 127 -9.91 -5.11 10.08
C ARG A 127 -9.96 -6.51 9.44
N ALA A 128 -10.97 -6.78 8.62
CA ALA A 128 -11.15 -8.07 7.97
C ALA A 128 -10.01 -8.42 7.00
N SER A 129 -9.33 -7.42 6.42
CA SER A 129 -8.15 -7.67 5.60
C SER A 129 -7.01 -8.32 6.40
N TYR A 130 -6.80 -7.88 7.65
CA TYR A 130 -5.75 -8.40 8.52
C TYR A 130 -6.18 -9.68 9.24
N ASP A 131 -7.44 -9.77 9.66
CA ASP A 131 -7.99 -11.00 10.21
C ASP A 131 -7.82 -12.15 9.17
N ARG A 132 -8.04 -11.85 7.87
CA ARG A 132 -7.72 -12.77 6.76
C ARG A 132 -6.23 -13.06 6.60
N TRP A 133 -5.33 -12.10 6.82
CA TRP A 133 -3.89 -12.37 6.79
C TRP A 133 -3.47 -13.37 7.85
N ALA A 134 -4.06 -13.31 9.04
CA ALA A 134 -3.78 -14.27 10.09
C ALA A 134 -4.14 -15.70 9.67
N ASP A 135 -5.28 -15.86 8.99
CA ASP A 135 -5.74 -17.13 8.46
C ASP A 135 -4.85 -17.60 7.28
N GLU A 136 -4.60 -16.74 6.28
CA GLU A 136 -3.83 -17.06 5.08
C GLU A 136 -2.34 -17.32 5.35
N ALA A 137 -1.76 -16.61 6.31
CA ALA A 137 -0.36 -16.80 6.71
C ALA A 137 -0.20 -17.86 7.81
N GLU A 138 -1.30 -18.38 8.36
CA GLU A 138 -1.31 -19.28 9.52
C GLU A 138 -0.50 -18.69 10.70
N SER A 139 -0.70 -17.40 10.97
CA SER A 139 -0.02 -16.68 12.05
C SER A 139 -0.97 -15.66 12.70
N PRO A 140 -1.48 -15.94 13.92
CA PRO A 140 -2.45 -15.07 14.61
C PRO A 140 -1.88 -13.69 14.94
N GLU A 141 -0.55 -13.56 14.92
CA GLU A 141 0.16 -12.30 15.12
C GLU A 141 -0.14 -11.28 14.02
N TRP A 142 -0.68 -11.67 12.87
CA TRP A 142 -0.97 -10.72 11.79
C TRP A 142 -2.45 -10.32 11.69
N ASP A 143 -3.27 -10.66 12.70
CA ASP A 143 -4.66 -10.20 12.80
C ASP A 143 -4.73 -8.67 13.05
N TYR A 144 -5.92 -8.07 12.90
CA TYR A 144 -6.03 -6.62 13.11
C TYR A 144 -5.68 -6.19 14.54
N ALA A 145 -6.01 -7.01 15.54
CA ALA A 145 -5.78 -6.66 16.94
C ALA A 145 -4.29 -6.54 17.25
N HIS A 146 -3.44 -7.37 16.64
CA HIS A 146 -1.98 -7.29 16.76
C HIS A 146 -1.35 -6.25 15.85
N CYS A 147 -1.98 -5.90 14.71
CA CYS A 147 -1.48 -4.85 13.80
C CYS A 147 -1.83 -3.42 14.26
N GLU A 148 -2.99 -3.22 14.88
CA GLU A 148 -3.52 -1.90 15.28
C GLU A 148 -2.57 -1.06 16.15
N PRO A 149 -1.89 -1.63 17.17
CA PRO A 149 -0.93 -0.90 17.99
C PRO A 149 0.25 -0.31 17.18
N TYR A 150 0.70 -1.02 16.15
CA TYR A 150 1.80 -0.57 15.29
C TYR A 150 1.36 0.56 14.36
N PHE A 151 0.12 0.54 13.85
CA PHE A 151 -0.44 1.71 13.19
C PHE A 151 -0.42 2.93 14.10
N ARG A 152 -0.88 2.79 15.35
CA ARG A 152 -0.87 3.90 16.32
C ARG A 152 0.53 4.38 16.66
N ARG A 153 1.53 3.50 16.70
CA ARG A 153 2.93 3.89 16.95
C ARG A 153 3.50 4.76 15.82
N LEU A 154 3.08 4.52 14.58
CA LEU A 154 3.53 5.28 13.41
C LEU A 154 2.86 6.65 13.30
N GLU A 155 1.60 6.76 13.71
CA GLU A 155 0.76 7.94 13.49
C GLU A 155 1.08 9.11 14.45
N GLY A 156 1.33 10.28 13.86
CA GLY A 156 1.41 11.58 14.50
C GLY A 156 0.28 12.49 14.03
N CYS A 157 -0.97 12.18 14.38
CA CYS A 157 -2.14 12.94 13.93
C CYS A 157 -2.22 14.34 14.55
N VAL A 158 -2.20 15.37 13.70
CA VAL A 158 -2.35 16.79 14.03
C VAL A 158 -3.82 17.19 14.06
N GLY A 159 -4.27 17.84 15.14
CA GLY A 159 -5.64 18.39 15.23
C GLY A 159 -6.76 17.35 15.43
N GLU A 160 -6.42 16.09 15.62
CA GLU A 160 -7.38 15.00 15.81
C GLU A 160 -8.06 15.07 17.20
N PRO A 161 -9.37 14.75 17.38
CA PRO A 161 -10.01 14.65 18.70
C PRO A 161 -9.57 13.42 19.52
N ARG A 162 -9.47 13.52 20.86
CA ARG A 162 -9.09 12.38 21.72
C ARG A 162 -10.10 11.22 21.58
N GLY A 163 -9.63 9.97 21.70
CA GLY A 163 -10.48 8.78 21.65
C GLY A 163 -10.80 8.22 20.25
N THR A 164 -10.23 8.78 19.17
CA THR A 164 -10.48 8.32 17.79
C THR A 164 -9.80 7.01 17.40
N GLY A 165 -8.98 6.40 18.26
CA GLY A 165 -8.18 5.20 17.93
C GLY A 165 -6.91 5.49 17.12
N ARG A 166 -6.62 6.76 16.80
CA ARG A 166 -5.37 7.18 16.14
C ARG A 166 -4.20 7.38 17.10
N GLY A 167 -3.00 7.18 16.59
CA GLY A 167 -1.76 7.64 17.20
C GLY A 167 -1.58 9.16 17.08
N ARG A 168 -0.75 9.73 17.96
CA ARG A 168 -0.53 11.19 18.04
C ARG A 168 0.93 11.60 18.16
N SER A 169 1.81 10.66 18.48
CA SER A 169 3.21 10.91 18.80
C SER A 169 4.16 10.20 17.85
N GLY A 170 3.63 9.47 16.87
CA GLY A 170 4.42 8.76 15.89
C GLY A 170 5.13 9.71 14.91
N PRO A 171 6.17 9.24 14.22
CA PRO A 171 6.97 10.06 13.32
C PRO A 171 6.21 10.50 12.06
N GLN A 172 5.16 9.78 11.67
CA GLN A 172 4.37 10.11 10.49
C GLN A 172 3.37 11.22 10.82
N ALA A 173 3.68 12.45 10.44
CA ALA A 173 2.77 13.57 10.59
C ALA A 173 1.55 13.40 9.67
N LEU A 174 0.36 13.34 10.25
CA LEU A 174 -0.90 13.14 9.53
C LEU A 174 -1.88 14.27 9.84
N GLN A 175 -2.55 14.82 8.82
CA GLN A 175 -3.57 15.85 8.98
C GLN A 175 -4.74 15.59 8.06
N ARG A 176 -5.96 15.67 8.59
CA ARG A 176 -7.17 15.53 7.77
C ARG A 176 -7.26 16.64 6.73
N GLY A 177 -7.53 16.24 5.49
CA GLY A 177 -7.82 17.19 4.43
C GLY A 177 -9.07 17.99 4.80
N PRO A 178 -9.09 19.31 4.55
CA PRO A 178 -10.27 20.11 4.85
C PRO A 178 -11.50 19.63 4.06
N ALA A 179 -11.30 19.24 2.79
CA ALA A 179 -12.38 18.90 1.86
C ALA A 179 -13.47 19.99 1.84
N ASP A 180 -13.02 21.24 1.76
CA ASP A 180 -13.90 22.40 1.71
C ASP A 180 -14.21 22.73 0.25
N GLY A 181 -15.46 23.07 -0.02
CA GLY A 181 -15.91 23.62 -1.30
C GLY A 181 -17.18 22.95 -1.84
N PRO A 182 -17.88 23.59 -2.79
CA PRO A 182 -19.22 23.20 -3.19
C PRO A 182 -19.33 21.75 -3.68
N ILE A 183 -18.32 21.26 -4.42
CA ILE A 183 -18.28 19.88 -4.93
C ILE A 183 -18.15 18.86 -3.79
N PHE A 184 -17.39 19.17 -2.74
CA PHE A 184 -17.24 18.27 -1.59
C PHE A 184 -18.48 18.29 -0.70
N ASP A 185 -19.07 19.47 -0.48
CA ASP A 185 -20.32 19.61 0.29
C ASP A 185 -21.46 18.83 -0.39
N ALA A 186 -21.61 19.00 -1.72
CA ALA A 186 -22.55 18.24 -2.52
C ALA A 186 -22.29 16.72 -2.45
N PHE A 187 -21.02 16.29 -2.43
CA PHE A 187 -20.67 14.88 -2.30
C PHE A 187 -21.09 14.27 -0.95
N PHE A 188 -20.89 14.98 0.16
CA PHE A 188 -21.31 14.49 1.47
C PHE A 188 -22.84 14.49 1.63
N GLU A 189 -23.51 15.50 1.09
CA GLU A 189 -24.96 15.54 1.08
C GLU A 189 -25.54 14.44 0.18
N ALA A 190 -24.99 14.25 -1.03
CA ALA A 190 -25.34 13.16 -1.93
C ALA A 190 -25.11 11.78 -1.28
N ALA A 191 -24.02 11.61 -0.54
CA ALA A 191 -23.77 10.40 0.23
C ALA A 191 -24.91 10.11 1.22
N GLN A 192 -25.37 11.12 1.95
CA GLN A 192 -26.50 10.98 2.88
C GLN A 192 -27.81 10.68 2.14
N GLN A 193 -28.08 11.36 1.02
CA GLN A 193 -29.26 11.15 0.17
C GLN A 193 -29.31 9.73 -0.41
N ALA A 194 -28.16 9.18 -0.81
CA ALA A 194 -28.02 7.79 -1.24
C ALA A 194 -28.03 6.77 -0.08
N GLY A 195 -28.23 7.23 1.17
CA GLY A 195 -28.35 6.39 2.35
C GLY A 195 -27.01 5.87 2.88
N TYR A 196 -25.89 6.53 2.55
CA TYR A 196 -24.58 6.26 3.15
C TYR A 196 -24.39 7.07 4.43
N LYS A 197 -23.73 6.45 5.43
CA LYS A 197 -23.38 7.17 6.65
C LYS A 197 -22.07 7.92 6.45
N VAL A 198 -22.12 9.23 6.62
CA VAL A 198 -20.91 10.06 6.61
C VAL A 198 -20.19 9.94 7.95
N VAL A 199 -18.92 9.51 7.92
CA VAL A 199 -18.07 9.40 9.12
C VAL A 199 -16.85 10.29 9.06
N PRO A 200 -16.38 10.78 10.22
CA PRO A 200 -15.13 11.52 10.31
C PRO A 200 -13.89 10.68 9.98
N ASP A 201 -13.88 9.38 10.33
CA ASP A 201 -12.82 8.44 10.02
C ASP A 201 -13.38 7.02 9.82
N ALA A 202 -13.18 6.44 8.65
CA ALA A 202 -13.65 5.10 8.30
C ALA A 202 -12.68 3.99 8.76
N THR A 203 -11.42 4.32 9.06
CA THR A 203 -10.35 3.34 9.31
C THR A 203 -10.10 3.06 10.80
N THR A 204 -10.72 3.82 11.70
CA THR A 204 -10.61 3.63 13.17
C THR A 204 -11.94 3.38 13.86
N THR A 205 -13.05 3.34 13.10
CA THR A 205 -14.38 3.07 13.65
C THR A 205 -14.41 1.68 14.31
N ARG A 206 -14.36 1.66 15.65
CA ARG A 206 -14.39 0.46 16.52
C ARG A 206 -15.65 -0.41 16.37
N ARG A 207 -16.73 0.15 15.81
CA ARG A 207 -17.98 -0.58 15.58
C ARG A 207 -17.82 -1.44 14.34
N ARG A 208 -18.33 -2.70 14.38
CA ARG A 208 -18.59 -3.52 13.19
C ARG A 208 -19.12 -2.59 12.10
N ALA A 209 -18.37 -2.45 11.01
CA ALA A 209 -18.69 -1.49 9.97
C ALA A 209 -20.14 -1.73 9.51
N SER A 210 -20.95 -0.67 9.53
CA SER A 210 -22.21 -0.61 8.80
C SER A 210 -21.89 -0.84 7.32
N PRO A 211 -22.75 -1.47 6.52
CA PRO A 211 -22.47 -1.78 5.10
C PRO A 211 -22.27 -0.56 4.16
N ARG A 212 -22.20 0.68 4.69
CA ARG A 212 -22.34 1.94 3.95
C ARG A 212 -21.60 3.11 4.64
N TRP A 213 -20.35 3.39 4.28
CA TRP A 213 -19.60 4.54 4.83
C TRP A 213 -18.98 5.44 3.77
N ILE A 214 -19.24 6.74 3.87
CA ILE A 214 -18.53 7.75 3.08
C ILE A 214 -17.81 8.70 4.05
N ARG A 215 -16.63 9.18 3.68
CA ARG A 215 -15.71 9.87 4.57
C ARG A 215 -15.19 11.16 3.93
N ARG A 216 -14.91 12.15 4.76
CA ARG A 216 -13.99 13.25 4.44
C ARG A 216 -12.56 12.73 4.58
N CYS A 217 -11.80 12.50 3.49
CA CYS A 217 -10.53 11.77 3.52
C CYS A 217 -9.72 12.11 4.78
N GLY A 218 -9.52 11.13 5.67
CA GLY A 218 -8.30 10.33 5.66
C GLY A 218 -7.11 11.25 5.82
N ALA A 219 -6.52 11.27 7.01
CA ALA A 219 -5.42 12.18 7.30
C ALA A 219 -4.33 12.07 6.23
N ALA A 220 -4.15 13.11 5.42
CA ALA A 220 -3.07 13.19 4.45
C ALA A 220 -1.76 13.31 5.23
N SER A 221 -0.68 12.71 4.71
CA SER A 221 0.65 13.00 5.25
C SER A 221 0.90 14.50 5.13
N VAL A 222 1.22 15.16 6.24
CA VAL A 222 1.43 16.61 6.24
C VAL A 222 2.59 16.90 5.31
N PRO A 223 2.43 17.82 4.34
CA PRO A 223 3.54 18.25 3.51
C PRO A 223 4.68 18.74 4.40
N ARG A 224 5.91 18.66 3.91
CA ARG A 224 7.11 18.84 4.71
C ARG A 224 7.47 20.27 5.16
N PRO A 225 6.80 21.41 4.87
CA PRO A 225 7.45 22.69 5.13
C PRO A 225 7.59 23.03 6.63
N ARG A 226 7.05 22.21 7.57
CA ARG A 226 7.25 22.40 9.03
C ARG A 226 7.51 21.13 9.86
N SER A 227 7.55 19.94 9.26
CA SER A 227 7.89 18.71 9.97
C SER A 227 9.40 18.48 9.94
N ARG A 228 10.11 18.97 10.97
CA ARG A 228 11.52 18.61 11.25
C ARG A 228 11.69 17.13 11.65
N THR A 229 10.62 16.33 11.66
CA THR A 229 10.54 15.02 12.33
C THR A 229 10.39 13.80 11.41
N CYS A 230 10.35 13.98 10.08
CA CYS A 230 11.04 12.99 9.26
C CYS A 230 12.51 13.36 9.36
N THR A 231 13.16 12.82 10.39
CA THR A 231 14.61 12.86 10.53
C THR A 231 15.19 12.69 9.14
N ARG A 232 16.00 13.65 8.75
CA ARG A 232 16.95 13.51 7.66
C ARG A 232 17.73 12.25 8.01
N TRP A 233 17.26 11.09 7.52
CA TRP A 233 17.94 9.81 7.62
C TRP A 233 19.18 10.00 6.76
N ARG A 234 20.22 10.57 7.38
CA ARG A 234 21.55 10.72 6.81
C ARG A 234 22.12 9.32 6.73
N THR A 235 21.66 8.53 5.77
CA THR A 235 22.39 7.35 5.34
C THR A 235 23.49 7.85 4.43
N GLY A 236 24.72 7.82 4.93
CA GLY A 236 25.90 8.05 4.13
C GLY A 236 25.92 7.08 2.95
N ARG A 237 26.09 7.64 1.75
CA ARG A 237 26.40 6.98 0.46
C ARG A 237 25.41 5.91 -0.01
N THR A 238 24.51 6.33 -0.89
CA THR A 238 23.64 5.51 -1.74
C THR A 238 24.46 4.74 -2.79
N TRP A 239 24.29 3.42 -2.88
CA TRP A 239 24.83 2.62 -4.00
C TRP A 239 23.79 1.64 -4.58
N ARG A 240 23.88 1.32 -5.88
CA ARG A 240 22.86 0.63 -6.70
C ARG A 240 23.15 -0.88 -6.88
N SER A 241 22.24 -1.77 -6.47
CA SER A 241 22.45 -3.23 -6.39
C SER A 241 22.18 -4.03 -7.68
N ALA A 242 22.96 -5.11 -7.88
CA ALA A 242 22.67 -6.32 -8.65
C ALA A 242 23.16 -7.53 -7.83
N ALA A 243 22.28 -8.26 -7.16
CA ALA A 243 22.66 -9.37 -6.29
C ALA A 243 22.99 -10.65 -7.07
N THR A 244 24.05 -11.36 -6.65
CA THR A 244 24.35 -12.74 -7.04
C THR A 244 24.77 -13.48 -5.77
N PRO A 245 24.01 -14.47 -5.28
CA PRO A 245 24.46 -15.34 -4.21
C PRO A 245 25.22 -16.51 -4.83
N ARG A 246 26.42 -16.74 -4.30
CA ARG A 246 27.06 -18.02 -4.40
C ARG A 246 27.64 -18.36 -3.03
N SER A 247 27.42 -19.62 -2.66
CA SER A 247 27.76 -20.35 -1.45
C SER A 247 27.00 -20.01 -0.17
N ALA A 248 26.15 -20.97 0.23
CA ALA A 248 25.71 -21.18 1.60
C ALA A 248 26.93 -21.33 2.52
N ARG A 249 27.17 -20.32 3.35
CA ARG A 249 27.71 -20.36 4.73
C ARG A 249 27.90 -18.90 5.20
N SER A 250 26.95 -18.43 6.01
CA SER A 250 27.10 -17.35 7.02
C SER A 250 27.52 -15.93 6.60
N CYS A 251 27.42 -15.49 5.35
CA CYS A 251 27.59 -14.07 4.99
C CYS A 251 26.75 -13.72 3.74
N SER A 252 25.78 -12.82 3.89
CA SER A 252 25.03 -12.30 2.74
C SER A 252 25.91 -11.31 1.95
N ARG A 253 26.12 -11.56 0.65
CA ARG A 253 26.96 -10.73 -0.22
C ARG A 253 26.10 -10.08 -1.29
N ALA A 254 26.00 -8.75 -1.29
CA ALA A 254 25.35 -8.00 -2.35
C ALA A 254 26.41 -7.43 -3.30
N ARG A 255 26.25 -7.65 -4.62
CA ARG A 255 27.00 -6.92 -5.66
C ARG A 255 26.19 -5.69 -6.08
N VAL A 256 26.88 -4.62 -6.44
CA VAL A 256 26.33 -3.28 -6.66
C VAL A 256 27.02 -2.64 -7.86
N ARG A 257 26.28 -2.27 -8.92
CA ARG A 257 26.85 -1.60 -10.11
C ARG A 257 26.41 -0.13 -10.14
N GLY A 258 27.37 0.78 -9.94
CA GLY A 258 27.13 2.23 -9.89
C GLY A 258 26.77 2.86 -11.25
N GLY A 259 25.96 3.92 -11.22
CA GLY A 259 25.82 4.88 -12.33
C GLY A 259 26.79 6.06 -12.14
N PRO A 260 27.06 6.88 -13.17
CA PRO A 260 28.09 7.90 -13.10
C PRO A 260 27.76 8.94 -12.01
N VAL A 261 28.65 9.05 -11.03
CA VAL A 261 28.85 10.27 -10.22
C VAL A 261 29.96 11.04 -10.93
N PRO A 262 29.89 12.38 -11.07
CA PRO A 262 31.01 13.15 -11.61
C PRO A 262 32.27 12.84 -10.80
N GLY A 263 33.26 12.21 -11.43
CA GLY A 263 34.55 11.84 -10.80
C GLY A 263 34.68 10.40 -10.26
N GLN A 264 33.73 9.49 -10.50
CA GLN A 264 33.89 8.07 -10.14
C GLN A 264 33.49 7.13 -11.29
N GLU A 265 34.41 6.24 -11.68
CA GLU A 265 34.17 5.22 -12.71
C GLU A 265 33.13 4.18 -12.28
N ARG A 266 32.49 3.55 -13.28
CA ARG A 266 31.55 2.43 -13.09
C ARG A 266 32.31 1.22 -12.54
N GLY A 267 32.17 0.94 -11.24
CA GLY A 267 32.66 -0.29 -10.61
C GLY A 267 31.55 -1.18 -10.06
N ASP A 268 31.81 -2.48 -10.00
CA ASP A 268 31.07 -3.42 -9.18
C ASP A 268 31.61 -3.32 -7.74
N ALA A 269 30.74 -3.01 -6.77
CA ALA A 269 31.07 -3.01 -5.34
C ALA A 269 30.44 -4.23 -4.66
N HIS A 270 31.13 -4.78 -3.67
CA HIS A 270 30.67 -5.91 -2.88
C HIS A 270 30.53 -5.51 -1.42
N VAL A 271 29.33 -5.67 -0.86
CA VAL A 271 29.06 -5.46 0.58
C VAL A 271 28.79 -6.81 1.22
N ARG A 272 29.41 -7.06 2.38
CA ARG A 272 29.11 -8.20 3.25
C ARG A 272 28.24 -7.73 4.42
N ALA A 273 27.21 -8.50 4.74
CA ALA A 273 26.35 -8.25 5.89
C ALA A 273 25.98 -9.55 6.62
N SER A 274 25.79 -9.44 7.93
CA SER A 274 25.28 -10.53 8.77
C SER A 274 23.81 -10.80 8.45
N GLU A 275 23.02 -9.75 8.24
CA GLU A 275 21.61 -9.82 7.85
C GLU A 275 21.35 -8.91 6.65
N THR A 276 20.70 -9.43 5.60
CA THR A 276 20.22 -8.66 4.46
C THR A 276 18.69 -8.63 4.47
N ILE A 277 18.12 -7.43 4.33
CA ILE A 277 16.68 -7.20 4.27
C ILE A 277 16.33 -6.59 2.91
N LEU A 278 15.46 -7.27 2.16
CA LEU A 278 14.90 -6.74 0.93
C LEU A 278 13.66 -5.90 1.24
N SER A 279 13.72 -4.63 0.86
CA SER A 279 12.64 -3.63 0.97
C SER A 279 12.48 -2.87 -0.35
N ALA A 280 12.68 -3.55 -1.48
CA ALA A 280 12.66 -2.98 -2.82
C ALA A 280 11.24 -2.87 -3.42
N GLY A 281 10.23 -3.39 -2.72
CA GLY A 281 8.83 -3.35 -3.10
C GLY A 281 8.41 -4.54 -3.98
N ALA A 282 7.10 -4.71 -4.15
CA ALA A 282 6.46 -5.87 -4.79
C ALA A 282 6.82 -6.14 -6.26
N ILE A 283 7.61 -5.30 -6.91
CA ILE A 283 8.09 -5.55 -8.28
C ILE A 283 9.59 -5.90 -8.25
N ALA A 284 10.40 -5.08 -7.58
CA ALA A 284 11.84 -5.27 -7.58
C ALA A 284 12.32 -6.35 -6.61
N THR A 285 11.65 -6.56 -5.47
CA THR A 285 11.99 -7.62 -4.52
C THR A 285 11.97 -9.03 -5.14
N PRO A 286 10.89 -9.49 -5.79
CA PRO A 286 10.90 -10.80 -6.45
C PRO A 286 11.91 -10.86 -7.60
N GLN A 287 12.16 -9.74 -8.29
CA GLN A 287 13.19 -9.67 -9.34
C GLN A 287 14.59 -9.91 -8.75
N ILE A 288 14.92 -9.27 -7.63
CA ILE A 288 16.20 -9.42 -6.94
C ILE A 288 16.38 -10.85 -6.45
N LEU A 289 15.35 -11.46 -5.85
CA LEU A 289 15.37 -12.86 -5.43
C LEU A 289 15.62 -13.81 -6.62
N GLN A 290 14.90 -13.63 -7.73
CA GLN A 290 15.06 -14.47 -8.92
C GLN A 290 16.44 -14.31 -9.58
N LEU A 291 16.95 -13.08 -9.75
CA LEU A 291 18.32 -12.84 -10.23
C LEU A 291 19.37 -13.42 -9.27
N SER A 292 18.99 -13.55 -8.01
CA SER A 292 19.76 -14.21 -6.98
C SER A 292 19.59 -15.74 -6.96
N GLY A 293 18.96 -16.35 -7.97
CA GLY A 293 18.77 -17.81 -7.97
C GLY A 293 17.82 -18.32 -6.88
N VAL A 294 17.01 -17.45 -6.27
CA VAL A 294 15.97 -17.81 -5.30
C VAL A 294 14.60 -17.64 -5.98
N GLY A 295 13.94 -18.74 -6.28
CA GLY A 295 12.67 -18.72 -7.01
C GLY A 295 12.31 -20.05 -7.65
N ASP A 296 11.42 -20.02 -8.63
CA ASP A 296 11.06 -21.23 -9.38
C ASP A 296 12.26 -21.82 -10.12
N GLY A 297 12.57 -23.09 -9.86
CA GLY A 297 13.83 -23.70 -10.26
C GLY A 297 13.90 -23.96 -11.77
N GLU A 298 12.77 -24.25 -12.40
CA GLU A 298 12.69 -24.46 -13.85
C GLU A 298 12.84 -23.14 -14.60
N HIS A 299 12.11 -22.11 -14.17
CA HIS A 299 12.20 -20.76 -14.73
C HIS A 299 13.63 -20.20 -14.67
N LEU A 300 14.29 -20.34 -13.52
CA LEU A 300 15.66 -19.86 -13.33
C LEU A 300 16.68 -20.60 -14.21
N ARG A 301 16.58 -21.94 -14.28
CA ARG A 301 17.45 -22.75 -15.17
C ARG A 301 17.24 -22.39 -16.63
N GLY A 302 16.00 -22.12 -17.05
CA GLY A 302 15.67 -21.68 -18.40
C GLY A 302 16.34 -20.36 -18.82
N LEU A 303 16.73 -19.52 -17.86
CA LEU A 303 17.46 -18.27 -18.07
C LEU A 303 18.96 -18.38 -17.80
N GLY A 304 19.48 -19.59 -17.54
CA GLY A 304 20.88 -19.83 -17.22
C GLY A 304 21.32 -19.34 -15.84
N ILE A 305 20.36 -19.12 -14.92
CA ILE A 305 20.65 -18.67 -13.55
C ILE A 305 20.82 -19.91 -12.65
N PRO A 306 21.95 -20.05 -11.93
CA PRO A 306 22.12 -21.13 -10.96
C PRO A 306 21.07 -21.03 -9.84
N VAL A 307 20.34 -22.12 -9.61
CA VAL A 307 19.36 -22.19 -8.52
C VAL A 307 20.10 -22.32 -7.19
N VAL A 308 19.94 -21.33 -6.33
CA VAL A 308 20.43 -21.34 -4.94
C VAL A 308 19.39 -21.94 -4.02
N HIS A 309 18.12 -21.57 -4.19
CA HIS A 309 17.02 -22.14 -3.43
C HIS A 309 15.75 -22.18 -4.29
N HIS A 310 15.12 -23.35 -4.38
CA HIS A 310 13.85 -23.49 -5.08
C HIS A 310 12.73 -23.00 -4.18
N LEU A 311 12.11 -21.89 -4.58
CA LEU A 311 11.04 -21.23 -3.85
C LEU A 311 10.00 -20.70 -4.85
N PRO A 312 9.11 -21.57 -5.37
CA PRO A 312 8.28 -21.26 -6.53
C PRO A 312 7.30 -20.10 -6.31
N GLY A 313 6.97 -19.78 -5.04
CA GLY A 313 6.17 -18.62 -4.68
C GLY A 313 6.78 -17.26 -5.02
N VAL A 314 8.10 -17.18 -5.24
CA VAL A 314 8.76 -15.90 -5.57
C VAL A 314 8.25 -15.35 -6.91
N GLY A 315 7.70 -14.14 -6.85
CA GLY A 315 7.12 -13.47 -8.00
C GLY A 315 5.73 -13.96 -8.38
N GLU A 316 5.12 -14.87 -7.62
CA GLU A 316 3.74 -15.31 -7.87
C GLU A 316 2.73 -14.47 -7.10
N ARG A 317 1.44 -14.66 -7.40
CA ARG A 317 0.32 -14.09 -6.66
C ARG A 317 0.31 -12.55 -6.59
N LEU A 318 0.88 -11.87 -7.60
CA LEU A 318 0.82 -10.41 -7.69
C LEU A 318 -0.65 -9.97 -7.56
N GLN A 319 -0.90 -9.07 -6.62
CA GLN A 319 -2.19 -8.39 -6.49
C GLN A 319 -1.99 -6.89 -6.62
N GLU A 320 -2.94 -6.25 -7.28
CA GLU A 320 -2.97 -4.81 -7.54
C GLU A 320 -4.44 -4.39 -7.64
N HIS A 321 -4.74 -3.17 -7.20
CA HIS A 321 -6.07 -2.61 -7.39
C HIS A 321 -6.25 -2.16 -8.84
N LEU A 322 -7.44 -2.43 -9.39
CA LEU A 322 -7.86 -1.84 -10.66
C LEU A 322 -8.84 -0.71 -10.38
N ALA A 323 -8.69 0.39 -11.12
CA ALA A 323 -9.52 1.56 -10.98
C ALA A 323 -9.97 2.14 -12.32
N VAL A 324 -11.13 2.81 -12.29
CA VAL A 324 -11.67 3.62 -13.39
C VAL A 324 -12.06 4.99 -12.86
N HIS A 325 -12.35 5.93 -13.77
CA HIS A 325 -12.81 7.27 -13.40
C HIS A 325 -14.19 7.53 -13.99
N ILE A 326 -15.16 7.84 -13.13
CA ILE A 326 -16.42 8.45 -13.56
C ILE A 326 -16.20 9.96 -13.57
N GLN A 327 -16.43 10.62 -14.70
CA GLN A 327 -16.18 12.04 -14.88
C GLN A 327 -17.45 12.77 -15.29
N HIS A 328 -17.63 13.96 -14.70
CA HIS A 328 -18.71 14.86 -15.05
C HIS A 328 -18.16 16.25 -15.37
N ARG A 329 -18.79 16.92 -16.31
CA ARG A 329 -18.64 18.37 -16.46
C ARG A 329 -19.27 19.06 -15.26
N CYS A 330 -18.70 20.19 -14.85
CA CYS A 330 -19.30 21.05 -13.83
C CYS A 330 -19.82 22.33 -14.49
N ILE A 331 -21.10 22.66 -14.26
CA ILE A 331 -21.73 23.88 -14.78
C ILE A 331 -21.07 25.13 -14.16
N GLN A 332 -20.69 25.03 -12.90
CA GLN A 332 -20.14 26.15 -12.13
C GLN A 332 -18.61 26.16 -12.14
N PRO A 333 -17.98 27.35 -12.11
CA PRO A 333 -16.52 27.48 -12.11
C PRO A 333 -15.89 27.22 -10.73
N VAL A 334 -16.30 26.15 -10.06
CA VAL A 334 -15.92 25.82 -8.67
C VAL A 334 -14.92 24.67 -8.57
N SER A 335 -14.54 24.08 -9.70
CA SER A 335 -13.51 23.04 -9.75
C SER A 335 -12.10 23.63 -9.66
N MET A 336 -11.12 22.78 -9.38
CA MET A 336 -9.70 23.14 -9.30
C MET A 336 -9.03 23.26 -10.70
N SER A 337 -9.76 23.64 -11.74
CA SER A 337 -9.23 23.77 -13.11
C SER A 337 -8.07 24.77 -13.19
N ASP A 338 -8.08 25.81 -12.34
CA ASP A 338 -7.05 26.85 -12.23
C ASP A 338 -5.64 26.32 -11.98
N ILE A 339 -5.50 25.15 -11.35
CA ILE A 339 -4.22 24.48 -11.11
C ILE A 339 -3.49 24.14 -12.41
N ARG A 340 -4.24 24.00 -13.53
CA ARG A 340 -3.68 23.70 -14.85
C ARG A 340 -3.05 24.91 -15.52
N ASN A 341 -3.39 26.12 -15.10
CA ASN A 341 -2.79 27.32 -15.64
C ASN A 341 -1.39 27.52 -15.05
N LYS A 342 -0.36 27.13 -15.82
CA LYS A 342 1.05 27.25 -15.43
C LYS A 342 1.46 28.68 -15.07
N ALA A 343 0.81 29.71 -15.60
CA ALA A 343 1.09 31.10 -15.26
C ALA A 343 0.73 31.44 -13.79
N LYS A 344 -0.21 30.70 -13.17
CA LYS A 344 -0.59 30.88 -11.76
C LYS A 344 0.37 30.19 -10.78
N TRP A 345 1.25 29.30 -11.27
CA TRP A 345 2.14 28.50 -10.42
C TRP A 345 3.10 29.31 -9.55
N PRO A 346 3.73 30.41 -10.00
CA PRO A 346 4.60 31.21 -9.13
C PRO A 346 3.88 31.71 -7.86
N GLY A 347 2.63 32.18 -7.99
CA GLY A 347 1.82 32.60 -6.84
C GLY A 347 1.43 31.43 -5.94
N VAL A 348 1.04 30.30 -6.52
CA VAL A 348 0.70 29.07 -5.77
C VAL A 348 1.89 28.54 -4.97
N VAL A 349 3.08 28.56 -5.57
CA VAL A 349 4.33 28.15 -4.91
C VAL A 349 4.69 29.12 -3.80
N LEU A 350 4.59 30.43 -4.03
CA LEU A 350 4.84 31.46 -3.02
C LEU A 350 3.91 31.29 -1.81
N ASP A 351 2.61 31.12 -2.05
CA ASP A 351 1.61 30.90 -0.99
C ASP A 351 1.89 29.64 -0.17
N ALA A 352 2.28 28.56 -0.85
CA ALA A 352 2.61 27.29 -0.21
C ALA A 352 3.88 27.38 0.64
N LEU A 353 4.94 28.01 0.13
CA LEU A 353 6.25 28.08 0.80
C LEU A 353 6.28 29.11 1.93
N VAL A 354 5.72 30.30 1.71
CA VAL A 354 5.80 31.42 2.67
C VAL A 354 4.69 31.33 3.72
N PHE A 355 3.45 31.10 3.28
CA PHE A 355 2.28 31.14 4.15
C PHE A 355 1.77 29.76 4.55
N GLY A 356 2.24 28.68 3.92
CA GLY A 356 1.76 27.32 4.19
C GLY A 356 0.28 27.13 3.85
N LYS A 357 -0.22 27.87 2.85
CA LYS A 357 -1.64 27.89 2.46
C LYS A 357 -1.82 27.66 0.96
N GLY A 358 -3.07 27.60 0.53
CA GLY A 358 -3.42 27.53 -0.88
C GLY A 358 -3.33 26.13 -1.48
N PRO A 359 -3.69 25.99 -2.78
CA PRO A 359 -3.83 24.70 -3.45
C PRO A 359 -2.50 23.93 -3.52
N GLY A 360 -1.36 24.62 -3.51
CA GLY A 360 -0.03 24.00 -3.52
C GLY A 360 0.26 23.09 -2.32
N THR A 361 -0.44 23.29 -1.20
CA THR A 361 -0.28 22.53 0.05
C THR A 361 -1.25 21.35 0.18
N ARG A 362 -2.08 21.10 -0.82
CA ARG A 362 -3.21 20.18 -0.72
C ARG A 362 -3.21 19.15 -1.84
N ASN A 363 -3.54 17.91 -1.50
CA ASN A 363 -3.87 16.87 -2.49
C ASN A 363 -5.26 17.17 -3.10
N PRO A 364 -5.48 17.03 -4.42
CA PRO A 364 -6.80 17.10 -5.02
C PRO A 364 -7.82 16.08 -4.50
N MET A 365 -7.40 14.88 -4.09
CA MET A 365 -8.30 13.80 -3.65
C MET A 365 -8.60 13.89 -2.14
N GLN A 366 -9.61 14.67 -1.75
CA GLN A 366 -9.87 14.99 -0.33
C GLN A 366 -11.17 14.43 0.25
N ALA A 367 -12.05 13.86 -0.58
CA ALA A 367 -13.26 13.19 -0.12
C ALA A 367 -13.37 11.81 -0.75
N GLY A 368 -13.96 10.86 -0.03
CA GLY A 368 -14.07 9.50 -0.52
C GLY A 368 -14.49 8.52 0.56
N GLY A 369 -14.72 7.28 0.22
CA GLY A 369 -15.16 6.31 1.20
C GLY A 369 -15.15 4.89 0.71
N PHE A 370 -15.61 4.02 1.58
CA PHE A 370 -15.65 2.60 1.37
C PHE A 370 -17.10 2.12 1.35
N VAL A 371 -17.48 1.58 0.21
CA VAL A 371 -18.83 1.10 -0.02
C VAL A 371 -18.78 -0.41 -0.19
N ARG A 372 -19.83 -1.08 0.27
CA ARG A 372 -20.02 -2.50 0.04
C ARG A 372 -20.87 -2.69 -1.20
N SER A 373 -20.40 -3.53 -2.12
CA SER A 373 -21.18 -4.00 -3.25
C SER A 373 -22.26 -4.98 -2.79
N ASP A 374 -23.26 -5.25 -3.63
CA ASP A 374 -24.30 -6.25 -3.32
C ASP A 374 -23.78 -7.68 -3.39
N VAL A 375 -22.66 -7.89 -4.07
CA VAL A 375 -21.99 -9.20 -4.23
C VAL A 375 -20.82 -9.38 -3.27
N ALA A 376 -20.60 -8.43 -2.36
CA ALA A 376 -19.52 -8.50 -1.39
C ALA A 376 -19.76 -9.62 -0.36
N GLU A 377 -18.73 -10.39 -0.10
CA GLU A 377 -18.76 -11.45 0.91
C GLU A 377 -18.40 -10.90 2.29
N GLY A 378 -19.31 -11.09 3.25
CA GLY A 378 -19.12 -10.71 4.63
C GLY A 378 -19.43 -9.23 4.91
N SER A 379 -18.69 -8.67 5.87
CA SER A 379 -18.92 -7.30 6.37
C SER A 379 -17.90 -6.27 5.86
N GLU A 380 -16.91 -6.70 5.10
CA GLU A 380 -15.87 -5.85 4.56
C GLU A 380 -16.38 -5.06 3.35
N PRO A 381 -16.14 -3.74 3.27
CA PRO A 381 -16.38 -3.00 2.05
C PRO A 381 -15.32 -3.33 0.99
N ASP A 382 -15.77 -3.60 -0.22
CA ASP A 382 -14.99 -4.05 -1.37
C ASP A 382 -14.87 -2.98 -2.47
N LEU A 383 -15.49 -1.82 -2.30
CA LEU A 383 -15.41 -0.68 -3.22
C LEU A 383 -14.79 0.53 -2.53
N MET A 384 -13.93 1.26 -3.24
CA MET A 384 -13.39 2.55 -2.82
C MET A 384 -13.81 3.63 -3.83
N TYR A 385 -14.34 4.73 -3.30
CA TYR A 385 -14.60 5.95 -4.04
C TYR A 385 -13.71 7.07 -3.54
N LEU A 386 -13.03 7.78 -4.44
CA LEU A 386 -12.28 9.01 -4.12
C LEU A 386 -12.68 10.11 -5.09
N LEU A 387 -13.21 11.20 -4.56
CA LEU A 387 -13.61 12.37 -5.33
C LEU A 387 -12.45 13.36 -5.43
N ALA A 388 -12.16 13.78 -6.66
CA ALA A 388 -11.33 14.93 -6.95
C ALA A 388 -12.17 15.98 -7.71
N PRO A 389 -12.20 17.25 -7.26
CA PRO A 389 -12.90 18.34 -7.94
C PRO A 389 -12.07 18.85 -9.12
N LEU A 390 -11.58 17.93 -9.95
CA LEU A 390 -10.84 18.15 -11.19
C LEU A 390 -11.12 16.98 -12.12
N ALA A 391 -11.52 17.21 -13.37
CA ALA A 391 -11.58 16.15 -14.38
C ALA A 391 -10.20 15.98 -15.04
N MET A 392 -9.47 14.89 -14.75
CA MET A 392 -8.14 14.62 -15.32
C MET A 392 -8.22 14.02 -16.73
N ASN A 393 -7.26 14.32 -17.60
CA ASN A 393 -7.13 13.62 -18.88
C ASN A 393 -6.74 12.17 -18.60
N SER A 394 -7.73 11.29 -18.66
CA SER A 394 -7.59 9.85 -18.36
C SER A 394 -7.91 8.97 -19.57
N SER A 395 -8.35 9.58 -20.67
CA SER A 395 -8.62 8.99 -21.98
C SER A 395 -8.82 10.12 -23.00
N ASP A 396 -8.80 9.80 -24.30
CA ASP A 396 -9.09 10.75 -25.38
C ASP A 396 -10.53 11.31 -25.30
N GLU A 397 -11.42 10.62 -24.59
CA GLU A 397 -12.82 11.00 -24.32
C GLU A 397 -13.01 11.77 -23.00
N SER A 398 -11.91 12.10 -22.30
CA SER A 398 -11.99 12.92 -21.07
C SER A 398 -12.49 14.33 -21.37
N VAL A 399 -13.07 14.98 -20.36
CA VAL A 399 -13.48 16.40 -20.45
C VAL A 399 -12.33 17.24 -21.01
N GLU A 400 -12.61 18.08 -22.00
CA GLU A 400 -11.64 19.02 -22.55
C GLU A 400 -10.92 19.78 -21.44
N VAL A 401 -9.60 19.95 -21.61
CA VAL A 401 -8.67 20.42 -20.57
C VAL A 401 -9.08 21.76 -19.94
N SER A 402 -9.84 22.57 -20.67
CA SER A 402 -10.31 23.91 -20.33
C SER A 402 -11.61 23.96 -19.51
N ALA A 403 -12.40 22.90 -19.44
CA ALA A 403 -13.71 22.93 -18.79
C ALA A 403 -13.65 22.56 -17.29
N HIS A 404 -14.54 23.16 -16.50
CA HIS A 404 -14.72 22.76 -15.10
C HIS A 404 -15.37 21.38 -15.03
N GLY A 405 -14.98 20.59 -14.03
CA GLY A 405 -15.42 19.20 -13.90
C GLY A 405 -14.89 18.56 -12.63
N TYR A 406 -15.52 17.46 -12.25
CA TYR A 406 -15.13 16.61 -11.14
C TYR A 406 -15.03 15.16 -11.61
N GLN A 407 -14.20 14.39 -10.91
CA GLN A 407 -14.05 12.97 -11.17
C GLN A 407 -14.14 12.18 -9.87
N MET A 408 -14.75 11.01 -9.97
CA MET A 408 -14.72 10.00 -8.93
C MET A 408 -13.87 8.83 -9.41
N HIS A 409 -12.77 8.61 -8.71
CA HIS A 409 -11.99 7.40 -8.83
C HIS A 409 -12.76 6.26 -8.17
N VAL A 410 -13.04 5.22 -8.95
CA VAL A 410 -13.78 4.04 -8.55
C VAL A 410 -12.85 2.86 -8.62
N GLY A 411 -12.56 2.24 -7.47
CA GLY A 411 -11.73 1.06 -7.40
C GLY A 411 -12.45 -0.11 -6.75
N VAL A 412 -12.27 -1.30 -7.32
CA VAL A 412 -12.62 -2.57 -6.67
C VAL A 412 -11.43 -2.97 -5.80
N MET A 413 -11.63 -2.91 -4.48
CA MET A 413 -10.61 -3.15 -3.46
C MET A 413 -10.47 -4.62 -3.07
N ARG A 414 -11.37 -5.47 -3.58
CA ARG A 414 -11.31 -6.91 -3.36
C ARG A 414 -11.54 -7.65 -4.68
N SER A 415 -10.44 -8.04 -5.31
CA SER A 415 -10.42 -8.94 -6.47
C SER A 415 -9.61 -10.18 -6.12
N GLU A 416 -10.07 -11.34 -6.56
CA GLU A 416 -9.33 -12.60 -6.41
C GLU A 416 -8.37 -12.85 -7.59
N SER A 417 -8.25 -11.90 -8.53
CA SER A 417 -7.24 -11.97 -9.59
C SER A 417 -5.83 -12.07 -9.01
N ARG A 418 -5.04 -12.98 -9.57
CA ARG A 418 -3.65 -13.24 -9.17
C ARG A 418 -2.76 -13.24 -10.40
N GLY A 419 -1.74 -12.41 -10.36
CA GLY A 419 -0.73 -12.26 -11.39
C GLY A 419 0.64 -12.79 -11.01
N SER A 420 1.66 -12.38 -11.75
CA SER A 420 3.06 -12.67 -11.46
C SER A 420 4.02 -11.55 -11.89
N VAL A 421 5.22 -11.56 -11.30
CA VAL A 421 6.39 -10.74 -11.63
C VAL A 421 7.58 -11.68 -11.83
N LYS A 422 7.97 -11.90 -13.08
CA LYS A 422 9.02 -12.86 -13.45
C LYS A 422 10.14 -12.20 -14.23
N ILE A 423 11.39 -12.59 -13.96
CA ILE A 423 12.51 -12.06 -14.73
C ILE A 423 12.44 -12.54 -16.19
N ALA A 424 12.80 -11.66 -17.12
CA ALA A 424 12.89 -12.00 -18.55
C ALA A 424 14.32 -12.33 -18.98
N SER A 425 15.30 -11.95 -18.17
CA SER A 425 16.72 -11.91 -18.52
C SER A 425 17.57 -11.99 -17.26
N PRO A 426 18.79 -12.57 -17.32
CA PRO A 426 19.76 -12.50 -16.23
C PRO A 426 20.37 -11.10 -16.07
N VAL A 427 20.06 -10.15 -16.95
CA VAL A 427 20.58 -8.78 -16.88
C VAL A 427 19.75 -7.94 -15.91
N PRO A 428 20.31 -7.44 -14.79
CA PRO A 428 19.55 -6.75 -13.74
C PRO A 428 18.85 -5.46 -14.17
N ALA A 429 19.37 -4.81 -15.22
CA ALA A 429 18.81 -3.57 -15.74
C ALA A 429 17.55 -3.78 -16.60
N VAL A 430 17.28 -5.03 -17.01
CA VAL A 430 16.07 -5.38 -17.79
C VAL A 430 14.91 -5.51 -16.82
N HIS A 431 13.79 -4.86 -17.12
CA HIS A 431 12.59 -4.95 -16.30
C HIS A 431 12.02 -6.38 -16.30
N PRO A 432 11.42 -6.84 -15.19
CA PRO A 432 10.72 -8.12 -15.17
C PRO A 432 9.42 -8.03 -15.98
N LYS A 433 8.93 -9.17 -16.44
CA LYS A 433 7.58 -9.34 -16.97
C LYS A 433 6.59 -9.20 -15.81
N ILE A 434 5.63 -8.31 -15.96
CA ILE A 434 4.59 -8.05 -14.95
C ILE A 434 3.24 -8.34 -15.59
N VAL A 435 2.47 -9.24 -15.01
CA VAL A 435 1.09 -9.54 -15.43
C VAL A 435 0.26 -9.57 -14.16
N ALA A 436 -0.76 -8.72 -14.02
CA ALA A 436 -1.66 -8.71 -12.87
C ALA A 436 -2.87 -9.65 -13.06
N ASN A 437 -3.17 -10.02 -14.31
CA ASN A 437 -4.36 -10.80 -14.68
C ASN A 437 -5.66 -10.09 -14.25
N PHE A 438 -5.74 -8.78 -14.46
CA PHE A 438 -6.93 -8.01 -14.10
C PHE A 438 -8.19 -8.60 -14.73
N LEU A 439 -9.28 -8.65 -13.96
CA LEU A 439 -10.59 -9.17 -14.40
C LEU A 439 -10.62 -10.67 -14.71
N SER A 440 -9.66 -11.44 -14.21
CA SER A 440 -9.65 -12.91 -14.34
C SER A 440 -10.58 -13.62 -13.36
N ASP A 441 -10.94 -12.97 -12.24
CA ASP A 441 -11.90 -13.52 -11.28
C ASP A 441 -13.33 -13.39 -11.86
N PRO A 442 -14.10 -14.48 -11.98
CA PRO A 442 -15.49 -14.43 -12.44
C PRO A 442 -16.36 -13.42 -11.67
N LYS A 443 -16.07 -13.19 -10.38
CA LYS A 443 -16.83 -12.25 -9.54
C LYS A 443 -16.54 -10.79 -9.86
N ASP A 444 -15.44 -10.49 -10.57
CA ASP A 444 -15.09 -9.11 -10.90
C ASP A 444 -16.12 -8.46 -11.83
N ARG A 445 -16.80 -9.24 -12.68
CA ARG A 445 -17.87 -8.72 -13.55
C ARG A 445 -18.96 -8.02 -12.74
N ASP A 446 -19.54 -8.72 -11.78
CA ASP A 446 -20.66 -8.20 -11.00
C ASP A 446 -20.20 -7.09 -10.04
N ARG A 447 -18.99 -7.20 -9.48
CA ARG A 447 -18.38 -6.14 -8.66
C ARG A 447 -18.21 -4.85 -9.45
N TRP A 448 -17.70 -4.91 -10.69
CA TRP A 448 -17.48 -3.74 -11.53
C TRP A 448 -18.78 -3.08 -11.99
N ILE A 449 -19.78 -3.87 -12.37
CA ILE A 449 -21.11 -3.36 -12.71
C ILE A 449 -21.68 -2.59 -11.50
N ASN A 450 -21.69 -3.23 -10.33
CA ASN A 450 -22.20 -2.62 -9.11
C ASN A 450 -21.39 -1.38 -8.69
N ALA A 451 -20.07 -1.41 -8.87
CA ALA A 451 -19.18 -0.27 -8.56
C ALA A 451 -19.52 0.97 -9.39
N VAL A 452 -19.76 0.79 -10.69
CA VAL A 452 -20.10 1.90 -11.61
C VAL A 452 -21.52 2.38 -11.37
N GLU A 453 -22.50 1.48 -11.24
CA GLU A 453 -23.89 1.83 -11.00
C GLU A 453 -24.07 2.59 -9.67
N ARG A 454 -23.45 2.12 -8.59
CA ARG A 454 -23.46 2.83 -7.30
C ARG A 454 -22.76 4.17 -7.36
N GLY A 455 -21.67 4.26 -8.12
CA GLY A 455 -20.97 5.51 -8.35
C GLY A 455 -21.87 6.53 -9.05
N ARG A 456 -22.52 6.13 -10.14
CA ARG A 456 -23.52 6.95 -10.86
C ARG A 456 -24.70 7.32 -9.98
N HIS A 457 -25.22 6.37 -9.20
CA HIS A 457 -26.33 6.62 -8.28
C HIS A 457 -25.97 7.69 -7.25
N LEU A 458 -24.73 7.68 -6.73
CA LEU A 458 -24.27 8.69 -5.79
C LEU A 458 -24.09 10.06 -6.46
N LEU A 459 -23.46 10.13 -7.63
CA LEU A 459 -23.26 11.40 -8.34
C LEU A 459 -24.57 11.96 -8.92
N GLY A 460 -25.59 11.12 -9.12
CA GLY A 460 -26.91 11.51 -9.60
C GLY A 460 -27.89 11.98 -8.51
N GLN A 461 -27.46 12.06 -7.25
CA GLN A 461 -28.33 12.53 -6.16
C GLN A 461 -28.69 14.03 -6.30
N PRO A 462 -29.83 14.48 -5.74
CA PRO A 462 -30.28 15.88 -5.83
C PRO A 462 -29.23 16.94 -5.47
N ALA A 463 -28.35 16.65 -4.50
CA ALA A 463 -27.27 17.55 -4.09
C ALA A 463 -26.34 17.98 -5.24
N PHE A 464 -26.15 17.15 -6.28
CA PHE A 464 -25.29 17.48 -7.41
C PHE A 464 -25.98 18.28 -8.53
N ARG A 465 -27.32 18.40 -8.55
CA ARG A 465 -28.07 18.98 -9.69
C ARG A 465 -27.61 20.37 -10.13
N HIS A 466 -27.16 21.20 -9.20
CA HIS A 466 -26.71 22.57 -9.49
C HIS A 466 -25.26 22.64 -9.98
N LEU A 467 -24.51 21.54 -9.88
CA LEU A 467 -23.12 21.39 -10.31
C LEU A 467 -23.00 20.52 -11.56
N ASP A 468 -23.85 19.52 -11.73
CA ASP A 468 -23.73 18.49 -12.77
C ASP A 468 -24.01 19.02 -14.17
N GLY A 469 -22.98 19.08 -15.00
CA GLY A 469 -23.04 19.43 -16.42
C GLY A 469 -23.13 18.23 -17.36
N GLY A 470 -23.34 17.02 -16.82
CA GLY A 470 -23.44 15.77 -17.55
C GLY A 470 -22.20 14.87 -17.40
N GLU A 471 -22.45 13.56 -17.36
CA GLU A 471 -21.42 12.52 -17.35
C GLU A 471 -20.69 12.47 -18.70
N THR A 472 -19.36 12.54 -18.67
CA THR A 472 -18.50 12.40 -19.85
C THR A 472 -17.83 11.03 -19.92
N LEU A 473 -17.44 10.46 -18.78
CA LEU A 473 -16.92 9.09 -18.68
C LEU A 473 -17.69 8.34 -17.60
N PRO A 474 -18.19 7.11 -17.84
CA PRO A 474 -18.19 6.38 -19.11
C PRO A 474 -18.96 7.06 -20.25
N GLY A 475 -19.86 7.97 -19.91
CA GLY A 475 -20.76 8.64 -20.84
C GLY A 475 -22.13 7.97 -20.91
N PRO A 476 -23.16 8.70 -21.38
CA PRO A 476 -24.56 8.27 -21.32
C PRO A 476 -24.90 7.07 -22.23
N GLY A 477 -23.99 6.70 -23.14
CA GLY A 477 -24.13 5.54 -24.04
C GLY A 477 -23.75 4.20 -23.41
N VAL A 478 -23.06 4.21 -22.25
CA VAL A 478 -22.67 2.99 -21.54
C VAL A 478 -23.72 2.69 -20.47
N ARG A 479 -24.62 1.73 -20.69
CA ARG A 479 -25.80 1.49 -19.82
C ARG A 479 -25.91 0.06 -19.31
N THR A 480 -25.64 -0.91 -20.18
CA THR A 480 -25.75 -2.33 -19.85
C THR A 480 -24.48 -2.83 -19.15
N GLY A 481 -24.59 -3.94 -18.43
CA GLY A 481 -23.43 -4.57 -17.79
C GLY A 481 -22.31 -4.91 -18.77
N GLU A 482 -22.64 -5.33 -19.99
CA GLU A 482 -21.65 -5.60 -21.05
C GLU A 482 -20.94 -4.33 -21.52
N GLU A 483 -21.68 -3.24 -21.71
CA GLU A 483 -21.09 -1.95 -22.08
C GLU A 483 -20.18 -1.42 -20.97
N ILE A 484 -20.61 -1.56 -19.71
CA ILE A 484 -19.81 -1.19 -18.53
C ILE A 484 -18.51 -2.01 -18.53
N MET A 485 -18.59 -3.32 -18.68
CA MET A 485 -17.39 -4.17 -18.69
C MET A 485 -16.49 -3.86 -19.88
N ALA A 486 -17.04 -3.64 -21.07
CA ALA A 486 -16.25 -3.21 -22.22
C ALA A 486 -15.52 -1.89 -21.94
N TRP A 487 -16.17 -0.94 -21.27
CA TRP A 487 -15.54 0.31 -20.85
C TRP A 487 -14.46 0.11 -19.78
N VAL A 488 -14.70 -0.72 -18.76
CA VAL A 488 -13.70 -1.06 -17.73
C VAL A 488 -12.47 -1.71 -18.38
N ARG A 489 -12.67 -2.64 -19.32
CA ARG A 489 -11.57 -3.29 -20.05
C ARG A 489 -10.73 -2.28 -20.83
N ARG A 490 -11.35 -1.30 -21.48
CA ARG A 490 -10.67 -0.26 -22.28
C ARG A 490 -9.99 0.83 -21.45
N THR A 491 -10.55 1.18 -20.30
CA THR A 491 -10.15 2.39 -19.54
C THR A 491 -9.55 2.11 -18.17
N GLY A 492 -9.66 0.88 -17.68
CA GLY A 492 -9.09 0.44 -16.41
C GLY A 492 -7.60 0.78 -16.30
N ARG A 493 -7.21 1.26 -15.13
CA ARG A 493 -5.85 1.69 -14.79
C ARG A 493 -5.43 1.06 -13.47
N VAL A 494 -4.13 0.89 -13.31
CA VAL A 494 -3.54 0.39 -12.07
C VAL A 494 -3.80 1.36 -10.91
N GLY A 495 -4.05 0.81 -9.72
CA GLY A 495 -4.27 1.55 -8.49
C GLY A 495 -2.98 1.98 -7.79
N TYR A 496 -1.82 1.54 -8.28
CA TYR A 496 -0.48 1.83 -7.73
C TYR A 496 -0.15 1.11 -6.41
N HIS A 497 -0.78 -0.03 -6.18
CA HIS A 497 -0.72 -0.87 -4.99
C HIS A 497 -0.27 -2.32 -5.29
N PRO A 498 0.85 -2.56 -6.03
CA PRO A 498 1.31 -3.91 -6.26
C PRO A 498 1.78 -4.52 -4.93
N SER A 499 1.45 -5.80 -4.71
CA SER A 499 1.68 -6.52 -3.46
C SER A 499 1.78 -8.03 -3.67
N CYS A 500 2.03 -8.78 -2.60
CA CYS A 500 1.91 -10.25 -2.51
C CYS A 500 2.94 -11.11 -3.24
N THR A 501 3.88 -10.52 -3.98
CA THR A 501 4.85 -11.25 -4.80
C THR A 501 5.93 -12.03 -4.04
N ALA A 502 5.97 -11.90 -2.72
CA ALA A 502 6.84 -12.66 -1.83
C ALA A 502 6.08 -12.93 -0.52
N ALA A 503 4.84 -13.41 -0.65
CA ALA A 503 3.88 -13.54 0.44
C ALA A 503 4.44 -14.32 1.65
N MET A 504 4.14 -13.82 2.85
CA MET A 504 4.39 -14.54 4.09
C MET A 504 3.37 -15.66 4.30
N GLY A 505 3.79 -16.73 4.96
CA GLY A 505 2.91 -17.84 5.33
C GLY A 505 3.67 -19.13 5.60
N ARG A 506 2.94 -20.24 5.74
CA ARG A 506 3.50 -21.57 6.04
C ARG A 506 3.31 -22.61 4.93
N GLY A 507 2.47 -22.32 3.94
CA GLY A 507 2.23 -23.22 2.80
C GLY A 507 3.40 -23.27 1.80
N GLU A 508 3.35 -24.22 0.86
CA GLU A 508 4.42 -24.45 -0.13
C GLU A 508 4.73 -23.24 -1.03
N MET A 509 3.74 -22.37 -1.24
CA MET A 509 3.88 -21.13 -2.01
C MET A 509 4.29 -19.92 -1.17
N ALA A 510 4.48 -20.09 0.14
CA ALA A 510 4.96 -19.02 1.00
C ALA A 510 6.45 -18.75 0.72
N VAL A 511 6.83 -17.49 0.72
CA VAL A 511 8.21 -17.05 0.50
C VAL A 511 8.88 -16.67 1.81
N VAL A 512 8.11 -16.15 2.75
CA VAL A 512 8.60 -15.57 4.00
C VAL A 512 7.93 -16.23 5.19
N ASP A 513 8.70 -16.56 6.21
CA ASP A 513 8.18 -17.00 7.50
C ASP A 513 7.53 -15.80 8.23
N PRO A 514 6.25 -15.90 8.66
CA PRO A 514 5.52 -14.75 9.22
C PRO A 514 6.01 -14.33 10.61
N ASP A 515 6.70 -15.21 11.35
CA ASP A 515 7.12 -14.93 12.73
C ASP A 515 8.51 -14.29 12.79
N THR A 516 9.33 -14.57 11.77
CA THR A 516 10.71 -14.10 11.68
C THR A 516 10.93 -13.13 10.51
N MET A 517 10.05 -13.08 9.52
CA MET A 517 10.26 -12.39 8.25
C MET A 517 11.44 -12.91 7.43
N ARG A 518 12.00 -14.08 7.77
CA ARG A 518 13.08 -14.73 7.01
C ARG A 518 12.53 -15.36 5.74
N VAL A 519 13.32 -15.33 4.68
CA VAL A 519 13.01 -16.10 3.47
C VAL A 519 13.12 -17.58 3.83
N HIS A 520 12.11 -18.37 3.47
CA HIS A 520 12.09 -19.80 3.77
C HIS A 520 13.34 -20.50 3.22
N GLY A 521 13.94 -21.36 4.03
CA GLY A 521 15.14 -22.13 3.69
C GLY A 521 16.44 -21.33 3.60
N LEU A 522 16.46 -20.04 3.96
CA LEU A 522 17.64 -19.18 3.87
C LEU A 522 17.90 -18.39 5.15
N ASP A 523 19.13 -18.50 5.66
CA ASP A 523 19.59 -17.71 6.80
C ASP A 523 20.14 -16.34 6.38
N GLY A 524 19.95 -15.33 7.24
CA GLY A 524 20.48 -13.98 7.05
C GLY A 524 19.85 -13.22 5.87
N LEU A 525 18.69 -13.67 5.37
CA LEU A 525 17.91 -13.00 4.34
C LEU A 525 16.46 -12.85 4.79
N ARG A 526 15.97 -11.61 4.76
CA ARG A 526 14.58 -11.25 5.07
C ARG A 526 13.97 -10.43 3.95
N VAL A 527 12.64 -10.43 3.89
CA VAL A 527 11.89 -9.53 3.03
C VAL A 527 10.91 -8.76 3.89
N VAL A 528 10.89 -7.44 3.75
CA VAL A 528 9.99 -6.54 4.47
C VAL A 528 9.62 -5.37 3.56
N ASP A 529 8.52 -5.53 2.83
CA ASP A 529 7.85 -4.50 2.05
C ASP A 529 6.44 -4.99 1.64
N ALA A 530 5.77 -4.35 0.68
CA ALA A 530 4.43 -4.76 0.22
C ALA A 530 4.35 -6.15 -0.41
N SER A 531 5.48 -6.74 -0.82
CA SER A 531 5.52 -8.09 -1.40
C SER A 531 5.12 -9.17 -0.40
N VAL A 532 5.29 -8.96 0.91
CA VAL A 532 5.05 -9.99 1.93
C VAL A 532 3.57 -10.15 2.30
N MET A 533 2.71 -9.24 1.85
CA MET A 533 1.27 -9.32 2.13
C MET A 533 0.70 -10.66 1.59
N PRO A 534 0.01 -11.49 2.39
CA PRO A 534 -0.63 -12.73 1.90
C PRO A 534 -1.73 -12.44 0.85
N SER A 535 -2.47 -11.37 1.08
CA SER A 535 -3.47 -10.79 0.18
C SER A 535 -3.45 -9.25 0.24
N LEU A 536 -3.93 -8.59 -0.81
CA LEU A 536 -3.99 -7.14 -0.84
C LEU A 536 -5.05 -6.63 0.16
N THR A 537 -4.70 -5.60 0.93
CA THR A 537 -5.64 -4.93 1.84
C THR A 537 -6.66 -4.13 1.06
N ASN A 538 -7.87 -3.96 1.62
CA ASN A 538 -8.93 -3.18 0.96
C ASN A 538 -8.72 -1.64 0.96
N ALA A 539 -7.47 -1.16 0.96
CA ALA A 539 -7.10 0.26 0.99
C ALA A 539 -5.71 0.49 0.35
N ASN A 540 -5.28 1.75 0.27
CA ASN A 540 -3.94 2.08 -0.19
C ASN A 540 -2.84 1.39 0.64
N THR A 541 -1.82 0.85 -0.02
CA THR A 541 -0.82 -0.02 0.63
C THR A 541 0.27 0.70 1.44
N LEU A 542 0.31 2.04 1.44
CA LEU A 542 1.34 2.79 2.18
C LEU A 542 1.32 2.47 3.69
N ALA A 543 0.19 2.65 4.35
CA ALA A 543 0.10 2.43 5.79
C ALA A 543 0.31 0.95 6.15
N PRO A 544 -0.31 -0.03 5.46
CA PRO A 544 -0.02 -1.45 5.68
C PRO A 544 1.48 -1.78 5.54
N THR A 545 2.17 -1.26 4.51
CA THR A 545 3.62 -1.48 4.36
C THR A 545 4.45 -0.85 5.48
N MET A 546 4.10 0.36 5.92
CA MET A 546 4.77 0.99 7.05
C MET A 546 4.55 0.19 8.34
N MET A 547 3.33 -0.29 8.57
CA MET A 547 2.99 -1.13 9.74
C MET A 547 3.76 -2.44 9.74
N ILE A 548 3.84 -3.13 8.59
CA ILE A 548 4.66 -4.34 8.42
C ILE A 548 6.09 -4.03 8.84
N ALA A 549 6.71 -2.99 8.30
CA ALA A 549 8.09 -2.64 8.63
C ALA A 549 8.30 -2.31 10.12
N GLU A 550 7.36 -1.59 10.71
CA GLU A 550 7.41 -1.20 12.12
C GLU A 550 7.26 -2.42 13.05
N LYS A 551 6.42 -3.39 12.69
CA LYS A 551 6.27 -4.66 13.42
C LYS A 551 7.48 -5.59 13.21
N SER A 552 7.94 -5.72 11.96
CA SER A 552 9.12 -6.51 11.62
C SER A 552 10.39 -6.00 12.31
N ALA A 553 10.52 -4.70 12.55
CA ALA A 553 11.62 -4.16 13.33
C ALA A 553 11.66 -4.72 14.76
N ASP A 554 10.51 -4.85 15.43
CA ASP A 554 10.45 -5.46 16.78
C ASP A 554 10.79 -6.95 16.75
N ILE A 555 10.31 -7.68 15.74
CA ILE A 555 10.67 -9.08 15.50
C ILE A 555 12.20 -9.24 15.38
N MET A 556 12.85 -8.37 14.59
CA MET A 556 14.30 -8.43 14.34
C MET A 556 15.13 -8.02 15.56
N LEU A 557 14.64 -7.07 16.37
CA LEU A 557 15.31 -6.62 17.59
C LEU A 557 15.05 -7.54 18.79
N GLY A 558 14.16 -8.55 18.65
CA GLY A 558 13.75 -9.42 19.75
C GLY A 558 12.92 -8.71 20.82
N ASN A 559 12.28 -7.59 20.45
CA ASN A 559 11.41 -6.84 21.34
C ASN A 559 10.12 -7.63 21.62
N ALA A 560 9.56 -7.47 22.82
CA ALA A 560 8.22 -7.98 23.10
C ALA A 560 7.20 -7.29 22.18
N PRO A 561 6.35 -8.05 21.45
CA PRO A 561 5.33 -7.47 20.59
C PRO A 561 4.39 -6.54 21.38
N LEU A 562 3.97 -5.44 20.74
CA LEU A 562 2.96 -4.56 21.34
C LEU A 562 1.67 -5.35 21.65
N PRO A 563 1.03 -5.11 22.81
CA PRO A 563 -0.10 -5.90 23.25
C PRO A 563 -1.30 -5.73 22.29
N PRO A 564 -1.99 -6.82 21.92
CA PRO A 564 -3.08 -6.76 20.96
C PRO A 564 -4.27 -5.95 21.50
N ASN A 565 -4.82 -5.09 20.66
CA ASN A 565 -6.01 -4.31 20.98
C ASN A 565 -7.28 -5.10 20.65
N ARG A 566 -7.66 -6.03 21.53
CA ARG A 566 -8.94 -6.74 21.45
C ARG A 566 -10.03 -5.91 22.14
N PRO A 567 -11.16 -5.60 21.49
CA PRO A 567 -12.28 -4.98 22.20
C PRO A 567 -12.71 -5.91 23.34
N GLU A 568 -12.83 -5.36 24.55
CA GLU A 568 -13.32 -6.11 25.71
C GLU A 568 -14.65 -6.79 25.36
N ARG A 569 -14.72 -8.12 25.54
CA ARG A 569 -16.03 -8.79 25.54
C ARG A 569 -16.84 -8.16 26.67
N PRO A 570 -18.12 -7.79 26.46
CA PRO A 570 -18.98 -7.42 27.57
C PRO A 570 -18.90 -8.55 28.59
N ARG A 571 -18.52 -8.24 29.84
CA ARG A 571 -18.68 -9.21 30.93
C ARG A 571 -20.18 -9.55 30.93
N LEU A 572 -20.51 -10.80 30.63
CA LEU A 572 -21.83 -11.33 30.87
C LEU A 572 -22.07 -11.15 32.38
N VAL A 573 -22.87 -10.15 32.74
CA VAL A 573 -23.43 -10.08 34.08
C VAL A 573 -24.28 -11.36 34.19
N PRO A 574 -24.00 -12.26 35.14
CA PRO A 574 -24.84 -13.43 35.35
C PRO A 574 -26.28 -12.92 35.50
N ALA A 575 -27.22 -13.51 34.76
CA ALA A 575 -28.63 -13.20 34.98
C ALA A 575 -28.93 -13.40 36.48
N PRO A 576 -29.66 -12.48 37.13
CA PRO A 576 -30.06 -12.69 38.52
C PRO A 576 -30.76 -14.05 38.59
N GLU A 577 -30.29 -14.90 39.51
CA GLU A 577 -30.89 -16.21 39.73
C GLU A 577 -32.40 -16.03 39.90
N LYS A 578 -33.17 -16.78 39.10
CA LYS A 578 -34.62 -16.82 39.29
C LYS A 578 -34.87 -17.27 40.74
N PRO A 579 -35.76 -16.58 41.50
CA PRO A 579 -36.09 -17.02 42.84
C PRO A 579 -36.59 -18.46 42.75
N VAL A 580 -35.92 -19.35 43.46
CA VAL A 580 -36.35 -20.74 43.66
C VAL A 580 -37.70 -20.68 44.35
N VAL A 581 -38.76 -21.03 43.64
CA VAL A 581 -40.06 -21.30 44.25
C VAL A 581 -39.90 -22.60 45.02
N VAL A 582 -39.72 -22.49 46.32
CA VAL A 582 -39.79 -23.63 47.24
C VAL A 582 -41.27 -23.97 47.39
N SER A 583 -41.76 -24.89 46.56
CA SER A 583 -43.00 -25.62 46.85
C SER A 583 -42.66 -26.77 47.80
N ASP A 584 -42.99 -26.60 49.08
CA ASP A 584 -43.60 -27.64 49.93
C ASP A 584 -43.49 -27.25 51.41
N VAL A 585 -44.60 -26.74 51.95
CA VAL A 585 -44.92 -26.91 53.37
C VAL A 585 -46.38 -27.33 53.45
N GLN A 586 -46.58 -28.60 53.78
CA GLN A 586 -47.86 -29.20 54.16
C GLN A 586 -48.55 -28.36 55.24
N ARG A 587 -49.83 -28.01 55.04
CA ARG A 587 -50.72 -27.53 56.10
C ARG A 587 -51.67 -28.66 56.53
N PRO A 588 -51.86 -28.91 57.83
CA PRO A 588 -52.82 -29.90 58.31
C PRO A 588 -54.25 -29.35 58.29
N ALA A 589 -55.21 -30.26 58.15
CA ALA A 589 -56.64 -30.01 58.06
C ALA A 589 -57.24 -29.41 59.35
N SER A 590 -58.16 -28.45 59.22
CA SER A 590 -59.34 -28.35 60.08
C SER A 590 -60.40 -27.37 59.56
N ALA A 591 -61.65 -27.87 59.57
CA ALA A 591 -62.94 -27.23 59.83
C ALA A 591 -63.39 -25.96 59.06
N LEU A 592 -64.42 -26.17 58.22
CA LEU A 592 -65.52 -25.24 57.88
C LEU A 592 -66.25 -24.75 59.16
N PRO A 593 -66.96 -23.58 59.19
CA PRO A 593 -68.16 -23.40 58.35
C PRO A 593 -68.60 -21.98 57.91
N SER A 594 -69.50 -22.03 56.91
CA SER A 594 -70.67 -21.18 56.64
C SER A 594 -70.49 -19.69 56.30
N GLY A 595 -71.16 -19.28 55.21
CA GLY A 595 -71.75 -17.95 55.10
C GLY A 595 -71.72 -17.32 53.71
N ALA A 596 -72.89 -17.36 53.04
CA ALA A 596 -73.49 -16.34 52.17
C ALA A 596 -72.55 -15.45 51.30
N ALA A 597 -72.55 -15.59 49.97
CA ALA A 597 -73.52 -15.03 49.01
C ALA A 597 -73.26 -13.57 48.59
N LEU A 598 -73.38 -13.38 47.27
CA LEU A 598 -73.81 -12.19 46.50
C LEU A 598 -72.78 -11.28 45.78
N PHE A 599 -72.89 -11.36 44.45
CA PHE A 599 -73.01 -10.28 43.43
C PHE A 599 -71.88 -9.23 43.31
N ALA A 600 -71.24 -9.10 42.12
CA ALA A 600 -71.60 -8.17 41.02
C ALA A 600 -71.38 -6.70 41.42
N GLU A 601 -70.92 -5.74 40.63
CA GLU A 601 -70.54 -5.59 39.23
C GLU A 601 -70.10 -4.10 39.11
N THR A 602 -69.22 -3.79 38.16
CA THR A 602 -69.21 -2.54 37.34
C THR A 602 -68.88 -1.14 37.89
N LYS A 603 -68.06 -0.45 37.06
CA LYS A 603 -68.09 0.98 36.65
C LYS A 603 -67.56 1.99 37.70
N GLN A 604 -66.95 3.14 37.39
CA GLN A 604 -66.84 3.93 36.16
C GLN A 604 -65.77 5.04 36.40
N THR A 605 -65.11 5.47 35.32
CA THR A 605 -64.65 6.86 35.02
C THR A 605 -64.13 7.77 36.13
N THR A 606 -62.90 8.25 35.95
CA THR A 606 -62.67 9.66 35.53
C THR A 606 -61.41 9.76 34.70
#